data_AF-A0A366IAM5-F1
#
_entry.id   AF-A0A366IAM5-F1
#
_cell.length_a   1.000
_cell.length_b   1.000
_cell.length_c   1.000
_cell.angle_alpha   90.00
_cell.angle_beta   90.00
_cell.angle_gamma   90.00
#
_symmetry.space_group_name_H-M   'P 1'
#
loop_
_entity.id
_entity.type
_entity.pdbx_description
1 polymer ?
#
loop_
_entity_poly.entity_id
_entity_poly.type
_entity_poly.pdbx_seq_one_letter_code
_entity_poly.pdbx_strand_id
1 'polypeptide(L)'
;MITLGDEFQGLLNYGEDVMNIISDIELEMFPIRIRFGVGIGTLTTEVNREIPLGADGPAYYNARKMIDELKKIERMNRKSDSNIMIASEKNHDNDMMLNAILSLCFTLQSKWTKRQRDKEK
;
A
#
# COMPACT_ATOMS: atom_id res chain seq x y z
N MET A 1 3.78 11.85 -6.97
CA MET A 1 4.71 12.88 -6.45
C MET A 1 5.66 12.21 -5.47
N ILE A 2 6.96 12.45 -5.58
CA ILE A 2 7.94 12.01 -4.58
C ILE A 2 8.06 13.14 -3.55
N THR A 3 7.90 12.84 -2.27
CA THR A 3 7.95 13.87 -1.20
C THR A 3 9.38 14.00 -0.66
N LEU A 4 9.64 15.00 0.19
CA LEU A 4 10.97 15.32 0.73
C LEU A 4 11.51 14.30 1.78
N GLY A 5 10.99 13.07 1.77
CA GLY A 5 11.35 11.96 2.65
C GLY A 5 11.43 10.62 1.92
N ASP A 6 11.17 9.52 2.62
CA ASP A 6 11.13 8.13 2.09
C ASP A 6 9.73 7.72 1.61
N GLU A 7 8.84 8.69 1.39
CA GLU A 7 7.44 8.48 1.04
C GLU A 7 7.08 9.06 -0.33
N PHE A 8 6.22 8.33 -1.06
CA PHE A 8 5.62 8.79 -2.30
C PHE A 8 4.12 8.52 -2.28
N GLN A 9 3.40 9.26 -3.12
CA GLN A 9 1.96 9.11 -3.29
C GLN A 9 1.61 9.02 -4.77
N GLY A 10 0.68 8.12 -5.07
CA GLY A 10 0.06 7.93 -6.37
C GLY A 10 -1.45 7.97 -6.25
N LEU A 11 -2.12 8.23 -7.37
CA LEU A 11 -3.57 8.25 -7.47
C LEU A 11 -3.97 7.48 -8.73
N LEU A 12 -4.95 6.59 -8.57
CA LEU A 12 -5.50 5.79 -9.66
C LEU A 12 -6.99 6.08 -9.77
N ASN A 13 -7.48 6.21 -11.01
CA ASN A 13 -8.92 6.33 -11.27
C ASN A 13 -9.65 4.99 -11.07
N TYR A 14 -8.94 3.88 -11.28
CA TYR A 14 -9.45 2.52 -11.18
C TYR A 14 -8.43 1.64 -10.46
N GLY A 15 -8.92 0.72 -9.62
CA GLY A 15 -8.08 -0.13 -8.77
C GLY A 15 -7.62 -1.45 -9.40
N GLU A 16 -7.96 -1.71 -10.67
CA GLU A 16 -7.73 -3.01 -11.32
C GLU A 16 -6.25 -3.42 -11.32
N ASP A 17 -5.35 -2.46 -11.56
CA ASP A 17 -3.91 -2.70 -11.64
C ASP A 17 -3.15 -2.45 -10.32
N VAL A 18 -3.85 -2.14 -9.22
CA VAL A 18 -3.17 -1.66 -8.00
C VAL A 18 -2.20 -2.70 -7.43
N MET A 19 -2.57 -3.99 -7.51
CA MET A 19 -1.72 -5.07 -7.01
C MET A 19 -0.52 -5.31 -7.91
N ASN A 20 -0.70 -5.22 -9.24
CA ASN A 20 0.40 -5.35 -10.20
C ASN A 20 1.44 -4.24 -9.98
N ILE A 21 0.98 -2.99 -9.86
CA ILE A 21 1.84 -1.83 -9.60
C ILE A 21 2.62 -2.00 -8.29
N ILE A 22 1.96 -2.45 -7.22
CA ILE A 22 2.62 -2.70 -5.94
C ILE A 22 3.69 -3.78 -6.09
N SER A 23 3.36 -4.91 -6.71
CA SER A 23 4.30 -6.02 -6.91
C SER A 23 5.51 -5.62 -7.75
N ASP A 24 5.32 -4.86 -8.82
CA ASP A 24 6.43 -4.35 -9.65
C ASP A 24 7.38 -3.48 -8.81
N ILE A 25 6.83 -2.55 -8.02
CA ILE A 25 7.63 -1.70 -7.12
C ILE A 25 8.37 -2.55 -6.08
N GLU A 26 7.73 -3.56 -5.48
CA GLU A 26 8.37 -4.44 -4.50
C GLU A 26 9.55 -5.24 -5.08
N LEU A 27 9.40 -5.76 -6.29
CA LEU A 27 10.42 -6.56 -6.97
C LEU A 27 11.63 -5.72 -7.37
N GLU A 28 11.39 -4.51 -7.87
CA GLU A 28 12.44 -3.57 -8.26
C GLU A 28 13.18 -2.98 -7.05
N MET A 29 12.48 -2.78 -5.93
CA MET A 29 13.06 -2.17 -4.74
C MET A 29 13.78 -3.17 -3.83
N PHE A 30 13.65 -4.48 -4.06
CA PHE A 30 14.35 -5.50 -3.28
C PHE A 30 15.88 -5.26 -3.26
N PRO A 31 16.56 -5.31 -2.10
CA PRO A 31 16.11 -5.83 -0.80
C PRO A 31 15.45 -4.81 0.14
N ILE A 32 15.23 -3.58 -0.31
CA ILE A 32 14.54 -2.54 0.47
C ILE A 32 13.06 -2.94 0.57
N ARG A 33 12.53 -2.96 1.80
CA ARG A 33 11.12 -3.25 2.06
C ARG A 33 10.31 -1.97 2.10
N ILE A 34 9.26 -1.92 1.29
CA ILE A 34 8.34 -0.78 1.20
C ILE A 34 7.01 -1.16 1.85
N ARG A 35 6.35 -0.17 2.45
CA ARG A 35 5.00 -0.28 3.03
C ARG A 35 4.03 0.45 2.12
N PHE A 36 2.87 -0.13 1.87
CA PHE A 36 1.83 0.42 1.01
C PHE A 36 0.51 0.54 1.78
N GLY A 37 0.00 1.75 1.85
CA GLY A 37 -1.36 2.02 2.32
C GLY A 37 -2.22 2.36 1.12
N VAL A 38 -3.24 1.56 0.86
CA VAL A 38 -4.19 1.77 -0.24
C VAL A 38 -5.48 2.32 0.35
N GLY A 39 -5.90 3.48 -0.15
CA GLY A 39 -7.15 4.11 0.25
C GLY A 39 -8.12 4.12 -0.90
N ILE A 40 -9.33 3.61 -0.67
CA ILE A 40 -10.43 3.65 -1.62
C ILE A 40 -11.44 4.67 -1.10
N GLY A 41 -11.77 5.65 -1.93
CA GLY A 41 -12.70 6.69 -1.56
C GLY A 41 -12.81 7.76 -2.62
N THR A 42 -13.66 8.74 -2.33
CA THR A 42 -13.81 9.92 -3.18
C THR A 42 -12.63 10.88 -3.03
N LEU A 43 -12.47 11.76 -4.01
CA LEU A 43 -11.66 12.97 -3.89
C LEU A 43 -12.60 14.15 -3.69
N THR A 44 -12.23 15.06 -2.80
CA THR A 44 -13.00 16.28 -2.51
C THR A 44 -12.52 17.47 -3.33
N THR A 45 -11.39 17.31 -4.02
CA THR A 45 -10.75 18.33 -4.87
C THR A 45 -10.62 17.83 -6.30
N GLU A 46 -10.60 18.75 -7.26
CA GLU A 46 -10.26 18.40 -8.64
C GLU A 46 -8.82 17.89 -8.76
N VAL A 47 -8.62 16.89 -9.60
CA VAL A 47 -7.28 16.32 -9.86
C VAL A 47 -6.55 17.22 -10.84
N ASN A 48 -5.58 17.98 -10.35
CA ASN A 48 -4.64 18.70 -11.21
C ASN A 48 -3.37 17.85 -11.41
N ARG A 49 -3.15 17.39 -12.64
CA ARG A 49 -1.97 16.58 -13.00
C ARG A 49 -0.66 17.38 -13.01
N GLU A 50 -0.73 18.69 -13.17
CA GLU A 50 0.43 19.59 -13.18
C GLU A 50 0.81 20.06 -11.77
N ILE A 51 -0.18 20.15 -10.87
CA ILE A 51 0.01 20.51 -9.47
C ILE A 51 -0.53 19.38 -8.58
N PRO A 52 0.29 18.36 -8.29
CA PRO A 52 -0.11 17.27 -7.41
C PRO A 52 -0.28 17.68 -5.94
N LEU A 53 0.07 18.93 -5.59
CA LEU A 53 -0.14 19.52 -4.28
C LEU A 53 -1.57 20.07 -4.16
N GLY A 54 -2.32 19.55 -3.18
CA GLY A 54 -3.68 20.02 -2.87
C GLY A 54 -4.78 19.03 -3.20
N ALA A 55 -4.44 17.85 -3.75
CA ALA A 55 -5.39 16.76 -3.86
C ALA A 55 -5.78 16.26 -2.45
N ASP A 56 -7.07 16.24 -2.17
CA ASP A 56 -7.59 15.91 -0.85
C ASP A 56 -8.83 15.00 -0.94
N GLY A 57 -9.12 14.33 0.18
CA GLY A 57 -10.33 13.54 0.33
C GLY A 57 -10.12 12.14 0.92
N PRO A 58 -11.22 11.40 1.12
CA PRO A 58 -11.22 10.09 1.77
C PRO A 58 -10.21 9.08 1.20
N ALA A 59 -9.97 9.07 -0.12
CA ALA A 59 -8.95 8.20 -0.72
C ALA A 59 -7.55 8.41 -0.08
N TYR A 60 -7.12 9.66 0.06
CA TYR A 60 -5.83 9.98 0.67
C TYR A 60 -5.81 9.73 2.18
N TYR A 61 -6.90 10.09 2.89
CA TYR A 61 -6.99 9.88 4.33
C TYR A 61 -6.91 8.39 4.69
N ASN A 62 -7.62 7.55 3.94
CA ASN A 62 -7.63 6.09 4.14
C ASN A 62 -6.24 5.49 3.87
N ALA A 63 -5.60 5.88 2.76
CA ALA A 63 -4.25 5.42 2.43
C ALA A 63 -3.24 5.76 3.53
N ARG A 64 -3.27 7.02 4.00
CA ARG A 64 -2.38 7.50 5.07
C ARG A 64 -2.63 6.79 6.40
N LYS A 65 -3.91 6.59 6.76
CA LYS A 65 -4.29 5.82 7.94
C LYS A 65 -3.70 4.41 7.89
N MET A 66 -3.75 3.73 6.74
CA MET A 66 -3.18 2.38 6.58
C MET A 66 -1.66 2.35 6.71
N ILE A 67 -0.95 3.37 6.20
CA ILE A 67 0.49 3.52 6.45
C ILE A 67 0.79 3.66 7.96
N ASP A 68 0.01 4.48 8.66
CA ASP A 68 0.20 4.69 10.09
C ASP A 68 -0.08 3.42 10.90
N GLU A 69 -1.10 2.63 10.53
CA GLU A 69 -1.35 1.33 11.15
C GLU A 69 -0.22 0.32 10.90
N LEU A 70 0.31 0.25 9.67
CA LEU A 70 1.48 -0.59 9.37
C LEU A 70 2.70 -0.19 10.23
N LYS A 71 2.96 1.12 10.39
CA LYS A 71 4.04 1.64 11.26
C LYS A 71 3.80 1.27 12.73
N LYS A 72 2.55 1.29 13.22
CA LYS A 72 2.21 0.88 14.59
C LYS A 72 2.46 -0.61 14.82
N ILE A 73 2.03 -1.47 13.89
CA ILE A 73 2.20 -2.93 13.98
C ILE A 73 3.68 -3.29 14.13
N GLU A 74 4.54 -2.69 13.31
CA GLU A 74 5.98 -2.92 13.34
C GLU A 74 6.62 -2.52 14.68
N ARG A 75 6.24 -1.37 15.25
CA ARG A 75 6.76 -0.90 16.54
C ARG A 75 6.40 -1.83 17.70
N MET A 76 5.32 -2.59 17.59
CA MET A 76 4.87 -3.52 18.62
C MET A 76 5.64 -4.85 18.66
N ASN A 77 6.75 -4.99 17.91
CA ASN A 77 7.61 -6.18 17.87
C ASN A 77 6.89 -7.49 17.49
N ARG A 78 5.67 -7.40 16.95
CA ARG A 78 5.10 -8.48 16.16
C ARG A 78 5.86 -8.44 14.85
N LYS A 79 6.54 -9.54 14.50
CA LYS A 79 7.11 -9.75 13.16
C LYS A 79 6.12 -9.14 12.17
N SER A 80 6.53 -8.16 11.37
CA SER A 80 5.61 -7.41 10.50
C SER A 80 4.74 -8.41 9.72
N ASP A 81 3.47 -8.51 10.13
CA ASP A 81 2.55 -9.52 9.61
C ASP A 81 1.98 -9.08 8.25
N SER A 82 2.20 -7.82 7.86
CA SER A 82 1.85 -7.29 6.55
C SER A 82 2.74 -6.09 6.20
N ASN A 83 2.89 -5.83 4.90
CA ASN A 83 3.44 -4.60 4.34
C ASN A 83 2.44 -3.84 3.47
N ILE A 84 1.24 -4.40 3.23
CA ILE A 84 0.16 -3.76 2.48
C ILE A 84 -1.09 -3.74 3.37
N MET A 85 -1.76 -2.60 3.45
CA MET A 85 -3.08 -2.49 4.09
C MET A 85 -4.00 -1.60 3.25
N ILE A 86 -5.28 -1.95 3.22
CA ILE A 86 -6.33 -1.31 2.44
C ILE A 86 -7.45 -0.84 3.36
N ALA A 87 -8.00 0.34 3.08
CA ALA A 87 -9.23 0.83 3.71
C ALA A 87 -10.14 1.53 2.71
N SER A 88 -11.45 1.32 2.87
CA SER A 88 -12.51 1.97 2.12
C SER A 88 -13.51 2.68 3.04
N GLU A 89 -14.31 3.60 2.49
CA GLU A 89 -15.28 4.38 3.28
C GLU A 89 -16.50 3.57 3.75
N LYS A 90 -16.88 2.51 3.02
CA LYS A 90 -18.20 1.88 3.19
C LYS A 90 -18.16 0.36 3.37
N ASN A 91 -17.00 -0.28 3.27
CA ASN A 91 -16.94 -1.74 3.18
C ASN A 91 -15.90 -2.36 4.12
N HIS A 92 -16.05 -2.09 5.41
CA HIS A 92 -15.10 -2.51 6.44
C HIS A 92 -14.90 -4.03 6.54
N ASP A 93 -15.95 -4.83 6.31
CA ASP A 93 -15.84 -6.29 6.34
C ASP A 93 -14.96 -6.81 5.21
N ASN A 94 -15.12 -6.27 3.99
CA ASN A 94 -14.26 -6.60 2.86
C ASN A 94 -12.84 -6.08 3.08
N ASP A 95 -12.67 -4.87 3.63
CA ASP A 95 -11.35 -4.33 3.96
C ASP A 95 -10.62 -5.26 4.94
N MET A 96 -11.30 -5.73 5.98
CA MET A 96 -10.74 -6.66 6.97
C MET A 96 -10.34 -7.99 6.32
N MET A 97 -11.20 -8.55 5.46
CA MET A 97 -10.90 -9.80 4.75
C MET A 97 -9.71 -9.64 3.80
N LEU A 98 -9.65 -8.56 3.02
CA LEU A 98 -8.55 -8.26 2.12
C LEU A 98 -7.23 -8.09 2.90
N ASN A 99 -7.26 -7.35 4.01
CA ASN A 99 -6.09 -7.15 4.85
C ASN A 99 -5.57 -8.46 5.46
N ALA A 100 -6.47 -9.37 5.85
CA ALA A 100 -6.09 -10.70 6.32
C ALA A 100 -5.41 -11.53 5.21
N ILE A 101 -5.96 -11.50 3.99
CA ILE A 101 -5.36 -12.19 2.82
C ILE A 101 -3.97 -11.62 2.52
N LEU A 102 -3.83 -10.30 2.45
CA LEU A 102 -2.56 -9.63 2.17
C LEU A 102 -1.50 -9.94 3.22
N SER A 103 -1.89 -9.98 4.50
CA SER A 103 -1.01 -10.39 5.60
C SER A 103 -0.49 -11.82 5.43
N LEU A 104 -1.36 -12.75 5.03
CA LEU A 104 -0.97 -14.13 4.73
C LEU A 104 -0.02 -14.19 3.53
N CYS A 105 -0.32 -13.48 2.45
CA CYS A 105 0.54 -13.38 1.27
C CYS A 105 1.93 -12.88 1.62
N PHE A 106 2.02 -11.77 2.38
CA PHE A 106 3.30 -11.23 2.83
C PHE A 106 4.07 -12.21 3.71
N THR A 107 3.38 -12.90 4.63
CA THR A 107 4.00 -13.92 5.49
C THR A 107 4.64 -15.04 4.67
N LEU A 108 3.96 -15.50 3.60
CA LEU A 108 4.50 -16.51 2.69
C LEU A 108 5.70 -15.96 1.88
N GLN A 109 5.57 -14.77 1.31
CA GLN A 109 6.62 -14.11 0.53
C GLN A 109 7.86 -13.78 1.37
N SER A 110 7.69 -13.46 2.66
CA SER A 110 8.80 -13.17 3.57
C SER A 110 9.76 -14.35 3.75
N LYS A 111 9.27 -15.58 3.50
CA LYS A 111 10.03 -16.83 3.58
C LYS A 111 10.65 -17.25 2.25
N TRP A 112 10.40 -16.52 1.16
CA TRP A 112 10.94 -16.89 -0.16
C TRP A 112 12.46 -16.82 -0.20
N THR A 113 13.05 -17.86 -0.80
CA THR A 113 14.46 -17.93 -1.16
C THR A 113 14.78 -16.99 -2.33
N LYS A 114 16.06 -16.64 -2.51
CA LYS A 114 16.51 -15.82 -3.65
C LYS A 114 16.04 -16.39 -5.00
N ARG A 115 16.16 -17.72 -5.19
CA ARG A 115 15.72 -18.43 -6.40
C ARG A 115 14.22 -18.34 -6.68
N GLN A 116 13.38 -18.23 -5.65
CA GLN A 116 11.93 -18.05 -5.82
C GLN A 116 11.60 -16.62 -6.24
N ARG A 117 12.33 -15.62 -5.70
CA ARG A 117 12.17 -14.21 -6.10
C ARG A 117 12.61 -13.96 -7.54
N ASP A 118 13.70 -14.59 -7.97
CA ASP A 118 14.23 -14.43 -9.33
C ASP A 118 13.31 -15.01 -10.43
N LYS A 119 12.26 -15.79 -10.07
CA LYS A 119 11.27 -16.33 -11.02
C LYS A 119 10.09 -15.39 -11.27
N GLU A 120 9.87 -14.42 -10.38
CA GLU A 120 8.77 -13.45 -10.46
C GLU A 120 9.22 -12.14 -11.14
N LYS A 121 10.53 -11.99 -11.41
CA LYS A 121 11.10 -10.94 -12.26
C LYS A 121 11.05 -11.37 -13.73
#